data_AF-A0A5E5QNT4-F1
#
_entry.id   AF-A0A5E5QNT4-F1
#
_cell.length_a   1.000
_cell.length_b   1.000
_cell.length_c   1.000
_cell.angle_alpha   90.00
_cell.angle_beta   90.00
_cell.angle_gamma   90.00
#
_symmetry.space_group_name_H-M   'P 1'
#
loop_
_entity.id
_entity.type
_entity.pdbx_description
1 polymer ?
#
loop_
_entity_poly.entity_id
_entity_poly.type
_entity_poly.pdbx_seq_one_letter_code
_entity_poly.pdbx_strand_id
1 'polypeptide(L)' 'MGIGAGVDCDGQVLVSYDMLGITQNPPKFVKNFLTSGSIISATSDFIQAVKNQTFPTDKHSY' A
#
# COMPACT_ATOMS: atom_id res chain seq x y z
N MET A 1 8.66 -3.06 10.82
CA MET A 1 8.52 -3.00 9.34
C MET A 1 7.83 -4.27 8.86
N GLY A 2 6.61 -4.17 8.35
CA GLY A 2 5.80 -5.30 7.87
C GLY A 2 5.43 -5.19 6.38
N ILE A 3 5.25 -6.34 5.75
CA ILE A 3 4.64 -6.49 4.41
C ILE A 3 3.54 -7.54 4.54
N GLY A 4 2.27 -7.13 4.44
CA GLY A 4 1.13 -8.04 4.62
C GLY A 4 1.00 -8.61 6.04
N ALA A 5 1.59 -7.97 7.05
CA ALA A 5 1.60 -8.40 8.45
C ALA A 5 0.61 -7.62 9.34
N GLY A 6 -0.41 -7.00 8.73
CA GLY A 6 -1.40 -6.19 9.44
C GLY A 6 -0.91 -4.80 9.86
N VAL A 7 -1.82 -4.05 10.49
CA VAL A 7 -1.60 -2.65 10.90
C VAL A 7 -0.72 -2.52 12.15
N ASP A 8 -0.55 -3.61 12.91
CA ASP A 8 0.18 -3.65 14.19
C ASP A 8 1.72 -3.58 14.05
N CYS A 9 2.23 -3.42 12.83
CA CYS A 9 3.65 -3.20 12.57
C CYS A 9 4.02 -1.71 12.65
N ASP A 10 5.25 -1.40 13.10
CA ASP A 10 5.79 -0.02 13.18
C ASP A 10 5.90 0.72 11.82
N GLY A 11 5.63 0.04 10.72
CA GLY A 11 5.71 0.59 9.38
C GLY A 11 5.39 -0.46 8.32
N GLN A 12 5.07 0.00 7.11
CA GLN A 12 4.61 -0.85 6.01
C GLN A 12 5.55 -0.71 4.80
N VAL A 13 5.75 -1.80 4.06
CA VAL A 13 6.50 -1.78 2.79
C VAL A 13 5.71 -2.47 1.68
N LEU A 14 5.75 -1.88 0.49
CA LEU A 14 5.17 -2.42 -0.74
C LEU A 14 6.19 -2.32 -1.87
N VAL A 15 6.09 -3.22 -2.85
CA VAL A 15 6.83 -3.10 -4.11
C VAL A 15 6.23 -1.93 -4.90
N SER A 16 7.07 -1.03 -5.42
CA SER A 16 6.59 0.17 -6.11
C SER A 16 5.72 -0.15 -7.33
N TYR A 17 6.07 -1.18 -8.12
CA TYR A 17 5.27 -1.60 -9.28
C TYR A 17 3.86 -2.06 -8.89
N ASP A 18 3.74 -2.75 -7.76
CA ASP A 18 2.48 -3.24 -7.22
C ASP A 18 1.63 -2.08 -6.69
N MET A 19 2.25 -1.21 -5.89
CA MET A 19 1.60 -0.01 -5.32
C MET A 19 1.10 0.95 -6.41
N LEU A 20 1.78 1.01 -7.56
CA LEU A 20 1.41 1.85 -8.69
C LEU A 20 0.50 1.15 -9.71
N GLY A 21 0.08 -0.09 -9.46
CA GLY A 21 -0.84 -0.82 -10.33
C GLY A 21 -0.25 -1.24 -11.68
N ILE A 22 1.09 -1.31 -11.80
CA ILE A 22 1.79 -1.75 -13.01
C ILE A 22 1.73 -3.28 -13.14
N THR A 23 1.74 -3.98 -12.01
CA THR A 23 1.63 -5.45 -11.95
C THR A 23 0.20 -5.89 -12.26
N GLN A 24 0.03 -6.77 -13.25
CA GLN A 24 -1.28 -7.24 -13.69
C GLN A 24 -2.03 -8.08 -12.63
N ASN A 25 -1.30 -8.89 -11.85
CA ASN A 25 -1.86 -9.76 -10.81
C ASN A 25 -1.09 -9.56 -9.50
N PRO A 26 -1.30 -8.44 -8.79
CA PRO A 26 -0.56 -8.16 -7.57
C PRO A 26 -1.02 -9.08 -6.42
N PRO A 27 -0.17 -9.34 -5.41
CA PRO A 27 -0.57 -10.04 -4.20
C PRO A 27 -1.76 -9.40 -3.49
N LYS A 28 -2.57 -10.21 -2.77
CA LYS A 28 -3.81 -9.75 -2.09
C LYS A 28 -3.60 -8.59 -1.10
N PHE A 29 -2.42 -8.50 -0.50
CA PHE A 29 -2.07 -7.46 0.46
C PHE A 29 -1.71 -6.10 -0.18
N VAL A 30 -1.66 -6.02 -1.50
CA VAL A 30 -1.33 -4.80 -2.24
C VAL A 30 -2.57 -3.94 -2.45
N LYS A 31 -2.41 -2.64 -2.27
CA LYS A 31 -3.37 -1.62 -2.72
C LYS A 31 -2.73 -0.80 -3.84
N ASN A 32 -3.46 -0.60 -4.94
CA ASN A 32 -3.07 0.36 -5.97
C ASN A 32 -3.39 1.79 -5.49
N PHE A 33 -2.36 2.63 -5.33
CA PHE A 33 -2.46 4.03 -4.94
C PHE A 33 -2.43 4.98 -6.16
N LEU A 34 -2.01 4.52 -7.34
CA LEU A 34 -2.05 5.30 -8.56
C LEU A 34 -3.37 5.07 -9.31
N THR A 35 -4.46 5.54 -8.71
CA THR A 35 -5.80 5.53 -9.36
C THR A 35 -6.08 6.83 -10.11
N SER A 36 -5.46 7.94 -9.69
CA SER A 36 -5.51 9.24 -10.34
C SER A 36 -4.27 10.08 -9.99
N GLY A 37 -3.93 11.08 -10.80
CA GLY A 37 -2.81 11.98 -10.55
C GLY A 37 -1.45 11.43 -10.98
N SER A 38 -0.41 11.72 -10.20
CA SER A 38 1.00 11.42 -10.51
C SER A 38 1.59 10.38 -9.55
N ILE A 39 2.76 9.85 -9.89
CA ILE A 39 3.52 8.95 -8.99
C ILE A 39 3.80 9.63 -7.63
N ILE A 40 4.04 10.94 -7.64
CA ILE A 40 4.30 11.72 -6.42
C ILE A 40 3.06 11.76 -5.53
N SER A 41 1.87 12.00 -6.09
CA SER A 41 0.63 11.98 -5.31
C SER A 41 0.32 10.58 -4.79
N ALA A 42 0.46 9.55 -5.62
CA ALA A 42 0.26 8.16 -5.19
C ALA A 42 1.20 7.74 -4.04
N THR A 43 2.46 8.20 -4.09
CA THR A 43 3.43 7.95 -3.02
C THR A 43 3.05 8.70 -1.73
N SER A 44 2.60 9.95 -1.86
CA SER A 44 2.10 10.72 -0.73
C SER A 44 0.87 10.06 -0.09
N ASP A 45 -0.05 9.57 -0.90
CA ASP A 45 -1.27 8.89 -0.43
C ASP A 45 -0.95 7.59 0.30
N PHE A 46 0.04 6.82 -0.18
CA PHE A 46 0.56 5.65 0.55
C PHE A 46 1.13 6.04 1.91
N ILE A 47 1.99 7.06 1.96
CA ILE A 47 2.60 7.55 3.20
C ILE A 47 1.51 8.00 4.20
N GLN A 48 0.51 8.75 3.73
CA GLN A 48 -0.59 9.18 4.59
C GLN A 48 -1.44 8.00 5.08
N ALA A 49 -1.73 7.03 4.21
CA ALA A 49 -2.52 5.87 4.60
C ALA A 49 -1.84 5.02 5.68
N VAL A 50 -0.51 4.83 5.59
CA VAL A 50 0.29 4.14 6.61
C VAL A 50 0.33 4.94 7.91
N LYS A 51 0.61 6.24 7.86
CA LYS A 51 0.67 7.10 9.05
C LYS A 51 -0.66 7.19 9.79
N ASN A 52 -1.76 7.20 9.04
CA ASN A 52 -3.11 7.27 9.59
C ASN A 52 -3.67 5.88 9.96
N GLN A 53 -2.87 4.81 9.85
CA GLN A 53 -3.29 3.43 10.13
C GLN A 53 -4.54 3.00 9.33
N THR A 54 -4.75 3.59 8.15
CA THR A 54 -5.84 3.22 7.23
C THR A 54 -5.40 2.22 6.17
N PHE A 55 -4.10 1.88 6.16
CA PHE A 55 -3.51 0.79 5.39
C PHE A 55 -2.41 0.09 6.21
N PRO A 56 -2.33 -1.24 6.16
CA PRO A 56 -3.21 -2.20 5.47
C PRO A 56 -4.59 -2.29 6.15
N THR A 57 -5.61 -2.67 5.37
CA THR A 57 -6.93 -3.02 5.93
C THR A 57 -7.06 -4.53 6.09
N ASP A 58 -8.15 -5.02 6.70
CA ASP A 58 -8.40 -6.48 6.83
C ASP A 58 -8.41 -7.20 5.48
N LYS A 59 -8.80 -6.53 4.39
CA LYS A 59 -8.75 -7.09 3.03
C LYS A 59 -7.31 -7.28 2.52
N HIS A 60 -6.37 -6.52 3.06
CA HIS A 60 -4.96 -6.50 2.71
C HIS A 60 -4.08 -7.16 3.77
N SER A 61 -4.68 -7.84 4.74
CA SER A 61 -4.00 -8.59 5.79
C SER A 61 -4.28 -10.10 5.60
N TYR A 62 -3.34 -10.94 6.02
CA TYR A 62 -3.52 -12.39 6.10
C TYR A 62 -3.93 -12.82 7.50
#